data_AF-R1ESJ9-F1
#
_entry.id   AF-R1ESJ9-F1
#
_cell.length_a   1.000
_cell.length_b   1.000
_cell.length_c   1.000
_cell.angle_alpha   90.00
_cell.angle_beta   90.00
_cell.angle_gamma   90.00
#
_symmetry.space_group_name_H-M   'P 1'
#
loop_
_entity.id
_entity.type
_entity.pdbx_description
1 polymer ?
#
loop_
_entity_poly.entity_id
_entity_poly.type
_entity_poly.pdbx_seq_one_letter_code
_entity_poly.pdbx_strand_id
1 'polypeptide(L)'
;MPTLKQIACQLEKEPSLAPLKEYSTNYGDGIVETFVAIPDAPCAFGIHLTSSGYIAPGLGVYVFMDGVYQCNRLRRSLMVPDGTITPEFYEVDFRFRQKEEKLESGGRFLGREWRFEKLNICV
;
A
#
# COMPACT_ATOMS: atom_id res chain seq x y z
N MET A 1 2.15 10.05 -11.60
CA MET A 1 1.87 9.98 -10.15
C MET A 1 2.91 10.79 -9.42
N PRO A 2 2.54 11.52 -8.36
CA PRO A 2 3.51 12.21 -7.53
C PRO A 2 4.35 11.19 -6.75
N THR A 3 5.58 11.56 -6.40
CA THR A 3 6.49 10.75 -5.59
C THR A 3 7.05 11.61 -4.46
N LEU A 4 7.47 10.97 -3.37
CA LEU A 4 8.21 11.62 -2.28
C LEU A 4 9.52 10.89 -2.06
N LYS A 5 10.65 11.57 -2.26
CA LYS A 5 11.98 11.01 -1.99
C LYS A 5 12.15 9.60 -2.57
N GLN A 6 11.65 9.36 -3.78
CA GLN A 6 11.64 8.09 -4.53
C GLN A 6 10.57 7.06 -4.15
N ILE A 7 9.63 7.40 -3.27
CA ILE A 7 8.49 6.54 -2.91
C ILE A 7 7.27 6.92 -3.74
N ALA A 8 6.61 5.90 -4.30
CA ALA A 8 5.31 5.99 -4.94
C ALA A 8 4.30 5.15 -4.17
N CYS A 9 3.09 5.65 -4.01
CA CYS A 9 1.97 4.97 -3.39
C CYS A 9 0.74 5.16 -4.27
N GLN A 10 0.01 4.07 -4.50
CA GLN A 10 -1.22 4.06 -5.30
C GLN A 10 -2.23 3.08 -4.74
N LEU A 11 -3.50 3.36 -4.97
CA LEU A 11 -4.55 2.37 -4.79
C LEU A 11 -4.70 1.54 -6.06
N GLU A 12 -4.87 0.22 -5.90
CA GLU A 12 -5.04 -0.71 -7.01
C GLU A 12 -6.34 -1.49 -6.84
N LYS A 13 -7.06 -1.69 -7.95
CA LYS A 13 -8.20 -2.61 -8.00
C LYS A 13 -7.71 -4.03 -7.86
N GLU A 14 -8.48 -4.86 -7.18
CA GLU A 14 -8.21 -6.28 -7.06
C GLU A 14 -9.29 -7.08 -7.83
N PRO A 15 -8.91 -8.14 -8.59
CA PRO A 15 -7.56 -8.71 -8.72
C PRO A 15 -6.73 -8.12 -9.89
N SER A 16 -7.24 -7.11 -10.62
CA SER A 16 -6.61 -6.66 -11.87
C SER A 16 -5.31 -5.87 -11.67
N LEU A 17 -5.01 -5.41 -10.45
CA LEU A 17 -3.91 -4.52 -10.11
C LEU A 17 -3.89 -3.22 -10.91
N ALA A 18 -5.02 -2.88 -11.53
CA ALA A 18 -5.16 -1.63 -12.27
C ALA A 18 -5.29 -0.47 -11.28
N PRO A 19 -4.64 0.68 -11.53
CA PRO A 19 -4.78 1.84 -10.65
C PRO A 19 -6.25 2.24 -10.44
N LEU A 20 -6.60 2.52 -9.19
CA LEU A 20 -7.85 3.14 -8.83
C LEU A 20 -7.76 4.65 -9.12
N LYS A 21 -8.88 5.28 -9.47
CA LYS A 21 -8.88 6.74 -9.70
C LYS A 21 -8.80 7.46 -8.36
N GLU A 22 -7.67 8.11 -8.13
CA GLU A 22 -7.36 8.92 -6.96
C GLU A 22 -7.61 10.41 -7.23
N TYR A 23 -7.98 11.15 -6.19
CA TYR A 23 -8.29 12.58 -6.24
C TYR A 23 -7.52 13.33 -5.16
N SER A 24 -7.08 14.55 -5.50
CA SER A 24 -6.36 15.45 -4.59
C SER A 24 -5.17 14.79 -3.86
N THR A 25 -4.46 13.91 -4.54
CA THR A 25 -3.31 13.20 -3.98
C THR A 25 -2.19 14.17 -3.61
N ASN A 26 -1.83 14.20 -2.35
CA ASN A 26 -0.79 15.07 -1.81
C ASN A 26 0.30 14.24 -1.10
N TYR A 27 1.56 14.58 -1.36
CA TYR A 27 2.73 14.01 -0.73
C TYR A 27 3.37 15.07 0.16
N GLY A 28 3.22 14.91 1.48
CA GLY A 28 3.85 15.73 2.50
C GLY A 28 5.13 15.09 3.05
N ASP A 29 5.67 15.64 4.14
CA ASP A 29 6.87 15.08 4.78
C ASP A 29 6.56 13.75 5.51
N GLY A 30 6.63 12.65 4.76
CA GLY A 30 6.36 11.29 5.26
C GLY A 30 4.87 10.91 5.29
N ILE A 31 4.00 11.73 4.71
CA ILE A 31 2.54 11.48 4.66
C ILE A 31 2.09 11.49 3.20
N VAL A 32 1.29 10.50 2.83
CA VAL A 32 0.56 10.48 1.55
C VAL A 32 -0.92 10.51 1.88
N GLU A 33 -1.62 11.53 1.38
CA GLU A 33 -3.06 11.68 1.51
C GLU A 33 -3.70 11.66 0.13
N THR A 34 -4.82 10.97 0.00
CA THR A 34 -5.54 10.84 -1.28
C THR A 34 -7.01 10.55 -1.00
N PHE A 35 -7.88 10.95 -1.92
CA PHE A 35 -9.30 10.69 -1.85
C PHE A 35 -9.74 9.78 -2.98
N VAL A 36 -10.79 9.00 -2.71
CA VAL A 36 -11.36 8.04 -3.66
C VAL A 36 -12.84 8.27 -3.73
N ALA A 37 -13.37 8.45 -4.94
CA ALA A 37 -14.81 8.44 -5.13
C ALA A 37 -15.34 7.01 -4.93
N ILE A 38 -16.41 6.87 -4.14
CA ILE A 38 -17.10 5.58 -3.96
C ILE A 38 -17.53 5.07 -5.35
N PRO A 39 -17.05 3.89 -5.79
CA PRO A 39 -17.43 3.34 -7.09
C PRO A 39 -18.92 2.95 -7.15
N ASP A 40 -19.54 3.09 -8.32
CA ASP A 40 -20.96 2.74 -8.54
C ASP A 40 -21.27 1.23 -8.37
N ALA A 41 -20.24 0.40 -8.57
CA ALA A 41 -20.31 -1.05 -8.43
C ALA A 41 -19.36 -1.54 -7.33
N PRO A 42 -19.70 -2.63 -6.63
CA PRO A 42 -18.83 -3.20 -5.60
C PRO A 42 -17.44 -3.49 -6.16
N CYS A 43 -16.41 -3.03 -5.47
CA CYS A 43 -15.04 -3.05 -5.97
C CYS A 43 -14.08 -3.36 -4.83
N ALA A 44 -13.21 -4.35 -5.05
CA ALA A 44 -12.11 -4.65 -4.15
C ALA A 44 -10.88 -3.82 -4.50
N PHE A 45 -10.11 -3.44 -3.49
CA PHE A 45 -8.88 -2.68 -3.68
C PHE A 45 -7.82 -2.99 -2.62
N GLY A 46 -6.57 -2.73 -2.99
CA GLY A 46 -5.41 -2.73 -2.12
C GLY A 46 -4.64 -1.42 -2.25
N ILE A 47 -3.61 -1.26 -1.41
CA ILE A 47 -2.65 -0.16 -1.52
C ILE A 47 -1.31 -0.76 -1.92
N HIS A 48 -0.67 -0.19 -2.93
CA HIS A 48 0.64 -0.59 -3.40
C HIS A 48 1.62 0.56 -3.22
N LEU A 49 2.66 0.31 -2.43
CA LEU A 49 3.75 1.26 -2.17
C LEU A 49 5.05 0.66 -2.69
N THR A 50 5.75 1.43 -3.52
CA THR A 50 7.06 1.06 -4.05
C THR A 50 8.08 2.16 -3.80
N SER A 51 9.36 1.79 -3.77
CA SER A 51 10.44 2.76 -3.95
C SER A 51 11.23 2.45 -5.22
N SER A 52 11.84 3.49 -5.79
CA SER A 52 12.80 3.35 -6.88
C SER A 52 14.15 3.90 -6.42
N GLY A 53 15.00 3.01 -5.93
CA GLY A 53 16.24 3.35 -5.24
C GLY A 53 16.17 3.23 -3.71
N TYR A 54 17.31 3.56 -3.09
CA TYR A 54 17.50 3.52 -1.64
C TYR A 54 16.94 4.77 -0.97
N ILE A 55 16.02 4.55 -0.04
CA ILE A 55 15.32 5.62 0.67
C ILE A 55 15.89 5.89 2.08
N ALA A 56 16.22 4.83 2.82
CA ALA A 56 16.65 4.85 4.22
C ALA A 56 17.05 3.43 4.67
N PRO A 57 17.70 3.25 5.84
CA PRO A 57 18.01 1.93 6.40
C PRO A 57 16.78 1.08 6.78
N GLY A 58 15.60 1.69 6.78
CA GLY A 58 14.33 1.02 7.01
C GLY A 58 13.16 1.96 6.72
N LEU A 59 12.00 1.36 6.49
CA LEU A 59 10.75 2.07 6.23
C LEU A 59 9.64 1.47 7.09
N GLY A 60 8.92 2.34 7.80
CA GLY A 60 7.67 2.02 8.45
C GLY A 60 6.52 2.73 7.77
N VAL A 61 5.47 1.98 7.43
CA VAL A 61 4.28 2.50 6.76
C VAL A 61 3.08 2.16 7.63
N TYR A 62 2.20 3.13 7.83
CA TYR A 62 0.96 3.01 8.58
C TYR A 62 -0.19 3.49 7.69
N VAL A 63 -1.21 2.65 7.57
CA VAL A 63 -2.38 2.94 6.75
C VAL A 63 -3.53 3.37 7.65
N PHE A 64 -4.10 4.52 7.34
CA PHE A 64 -5.33 5.04 7.94
C PHE A 64 -6.35 5.25 6.82
N MET A 65 -7.60 4.87 7.08
CA MET A 65 -8.74 5.15 6.20
C MET A 65 -9.79 5.87 7.03
N ASP A 66 -10.24 7.04 6.57
CA ASP A 66 -11.20 7.91 7.29
C ASP A 66 -10.78 8.18 8.75
N GLY A 67 -9.48 8.35 8.99
CA GLY A 67 -8.89 8.57 10.32
C GLY A 67 -8.76 7.33 11.19
N VAL A 68 -9.22 6.16 10.73
CA VAL A 68 -9.13 4.89 11.47
C VAL A 68 -7.92 4.09 11.02
N TYR A 69 -7.07 3.70 11.98
CA TYR A 69 -5.94 2.81 11.73
C TYR A 69 -6.40 1.47 11.16
N GLN A 70 -5.76 1.04 10.07
CA GLN A 70 -6.05 -0.23 9.40
C GLN A 70 -4.94 -1.25 9.64
N CYS A 71 -3.72 -0.93 9.18
CA CYS A 71 -2.58 -1.84 9.25
C CYS A 71 -1.25 -1.10 9.11
N ASN A 72 -0.15 -1.81 9.35
CA ASN A 72 1.20 -1.29 9.17
C ASN A 72 2.14 -2.34 8.59
N ARG A 73 3.22 -1.87 7.94
CA ARG A 73 4.36 -2.70 7.55
C ARG A 73 5.66 -2.03 7.91
N LEU A 74 6.61 -2.86 8.32
CA LEU A 74 7.96 -2.45 8.69
C LEU A 74 8.94 -3.26 7.86
N ARG A 75 9.78 -2.59 7.06
CA ARG A 75 10.99 -3.18 6.48
C ARG A 75 12.19 -2.56 7.19
N ARG A 76 13.05 -3.40 7.74
CA ARG A 76 14.28 -3.01 8.40
C ARG A 76 15.47 -3.53 7.60
N SER A 77 16.64 -2.99 7.90
CA SER A 77 17.92 -3.44 7.35
C SER A 77 18.00 -3.32 5.83
N LEU A 78 17.43 -2.25 5.27
CA LEU A 78 17.70 -1.87 3.88
C LEU A 78 19.17 -1.47 3.75
N MET A 79 19.83 -2.00 2.74
CA MET A 79 21.26 -1.81 2.54
C MET A 79 21.52 -0.61 1.63
N VAL A 80 22.57 0.16 1.91
CA VAL A 80 23.00 1.23 0.99
C VAL A 80 23.58 0.57 -0.26
N PRO A 81 23.11 0.90 -1.48
CA PRO A 81 23.62 0.30 -2.70
C PRO A 81 25.07 0.72 -2.94
N ASP A 82 25.96 -0.25 -3.12
CA ASP A 82 27.38 -0.07 -3.43
C ASP A 82 27.75 -0.48 -4.87
N GLY A 83 26.73 -0.78 -5.69
CA GLY A 83 26.87 -1.28 -7.05
C GLY A 83 26.93 -2.81 -7.16
N THR A 84 27.05 -3.54 -6.05
CA THR A 84 27.03 -5.02 -6.02
C THR A 84 25.73 -5.59 -5.44
N ILE A 85 25.04 -4.80 -4.63
CA ILE A 85 23.78 -5.18 -3.97
C ILE A 85 22.62 -5.10 -4.98
N THR A 86 21.77 -6.14 -5.01
CA THR A 86 20.57 -6.17 -5.86
C THR A 86 19.42 -5.32 -5.29
N PRO A 87 18.51 -4.81 -6.15
CA PRO A 87 17.41 -3.92 -5.72
C PRO A 87 16.55 -4.43 -4.57
N GLU A 88 16.30 -5.73 -4.47
CA GLU A 88 15.50 -6.35 -3.39
C GLU A 88 16.01 -6.09 -1.95
N PHE A 89 17.28 -5.69 -1.80
CA PHE A 89 17.88 -5.36 -0.50
C PHE A 89 17.78 -3.88 -0.13
N TYR A 90 17.44 -3.00 -1.07
CA TYR A 90 17.41 -1.55 -0.84
C TYR A 90 16.11 -0.86 -1.28
N GLU A 91 15.35 -1.49 -2.17
CA GLU A 91 14.01 -1.07 -2.58
C GLU A 91 12.93 -1.76 -1.74
N VAL A 92 11.74 -1.17 -1.76
CA VAL A 92 10.53 -1.74 -1.14
C VAL A 92 9.44 -1.95 -2.18
N ASP A 93 8.71 -3.05 -2.05
CA ASP A 93 7.42 -3.32 -2.69
C ASP A 93 6.50 -3.86 -1.59
N PHE A 94 5.53 -3.05 -1.20
CA PHE A 94 4.49 -3.42 -0.25
C PHE A 94 3.12 -3.39 -0.91
N ARG A 95 2.38 -4.49 -0.75
CA ARG A 95 0.94 -4.54 -1.00
C ARG A 95 0.22 -4.73 0.32
N PHE A 96 -0.65 -3.78 0.65
CA PHE A 96 -1.47 -3.78 1.86
C PHE A 96 -2.89 -4.23 1.52
N ARG A 97 -3.47 -5.03 2.42
CA ARG A 97 -4.86 -5.52 2.35
C ARG A 97 -5.52 -5.47 3.74
N GLN A 98 -6.85 -5.53 3.80
CA GLN A 98 -7.66 -5.35 5.03
C GLN A 98 -7.31 -6.34 6.15
N LYS A 99 -7.17 -7.62 5.82
CA LYS A 99 -6.87 -8.66 6.82
C LYS A 99 -5.80 -9.57 6.28
N GLU A 100 -4.64 -9.62 6.92
CA GLU A 100 -3.53 -10.49 6.54
C GLU A 100 -3.35 -11.58 7.61
N GLU A 101 -3.82 -12.79 7.33
CA GLU A 101 -3.60 -13.95 8.20
C GLU A 101 -2.32 -14.67 7.79
N LYS A 102 -1.42 -14.91 8.75
CA LYS A 102 -0.26 -15.77 8.52
C LYS A 102 -0.75 -17.19 8.29
N LEU A 103 -0.47 -17.74 7.12
CA LEU A 103 -0.66 -19.16 6.88
C LEU A 103 0.43 -19.92 7.64
N GLU A 104 0.04 -20.97 8.35
CA GLU A 104 0.93 -21.78 9.21
C GLU A 104 2.09 -22.43 8.43
N SER A 105 2.00 -22.48 7.10
CA SER A 105 3.01 -23.01 6.20
C SER A 105 3.80 -21.91 5.46
N GLY A 106 4.95 -21.54 6.01
CA GLY A 106 6.05 -20.97 5.20
C GLY A 106 6.01 -19.46 4.93
N GLY A 107 5.52 -18.64 5.85
CA GLY A 107 5.67 -17.18 5.77
C GLY A 107 4.78 -16.50 4.72
N ARG A 108 3.76 -17.21 4.22
CA ARG A 108 2.74 -16.68 3.31
C ARG A 108 1.61 -16.04 4.10
N PHE A 109 1.03 -14.98 3.56
CA PHE A 109 -0.11 -14.30 4.16
C PHE A 109 -1.34 -14.45 3.27
N LEU A 110 -2.49 -14.78 3.86
CA LEU A 110 -3.80 -14.68 3.21
C LEU A 110 -4.34 -13.27 3.47
N GLY A 111 -4.20 -12.40 2.48
CA GLY A 111 -4.74 -11.04 2.50
C GLY A 111 -6.17 -11.01 1.96
N ARG A 112 -7.15 -10.58 2.76
CA ARG A 112 -8.47 -10.12 2.26
C ARG A 112 -8.38 -8.65 1.91
N GLU A 113 -8.78 -8.30 0.70
CA GLU A 113 -8.79 -6.95 0.17
C GLU A 113 -9.81 -6.07 0.93
N TRP A 114 -9.57 -4.76 0.93
CA TRP A 114 -10.65 -3.82 1.26
C TRP A 114 -11.68 -3.82 0.14
N ARG A 115 -12.93 -3.52 0.46
CA ARG A 115 -14.01 -3.49 -0.52
C ARG A 115 -14.91 -2.29 -0.31
N PHE A 116 -15.21 -1.60 -1.40
CA PHE A 116 -16.41 -0.82 -1.51
C PHE A 116 -17.58 -1.78 -1.72
N GLU A 117 -18.56 -1.73 -0.83
CA GLU A 117 -19.82 -2.45 -0.97
C GLU A 117 -20.99 -1.48 -0.83
N LYS A 118 -22.10 -1.80 -1.50
CA LYS A 118 -23.39 -1.17 -1.25
C LYS A 118 -23.79 -1.42 0.20
N LEU A 119 -24.25 -0.36 0.84
CA LEU A 119 -24.88 -0.47 2.14
C LEU A 119 -26.24 -1.15 1.97
N ASN A 120 -26.30 -2.46 2.18
CA ASN A 120 -27.56 -3.20 2.27
C ASN A 120 -28.21 -2.95 3.63
N ILE A 121 -28.74 -1.73 3.82
CA ILE A 121 -29.71 -1.47 4.88
C ILE A 121 -31.09 -1.87 4.35
N CYS A 122 -31.46 -3.13 4.60
CA CYS A 122 -32.88 -3.51 4.57
C CYS A 122 -33.57 -2.78 5.73
N VAL A 123 -34.48 -1.86 5.40
CA VAL A 123 -35.42 -1.25 6.35
C VAL A 123 -36.69 -2.10 6.37
#